data_AF-A0A6B2G987-F1
#
_entry.id   AF-A0A6B2G987-F1
#
_cell.length_a   1.000
_cell.length_b   1.000
_cell.length_c   1.000
_cell.angle_alpha   90.00
_cell.angle_beta   90.00
_cell.angle_gamma   90.00
#
_symmetry.space_group_name_H-M   'P 1'
#
loop_
_entity.id
_entity.type
_entity.pdbx_description
1 polymer ?
#
loop_
_entity_poly.entity_id
_entity_poly.type
_entity_poly.pdbx_seq_one_letter_code
_entity_poly.pdbx_strand_id
1 'polypeptide(L)'
;MASEVGQIDGEMQEKLQGLKTTDILARAKMLNTEITILKVDVERIQSEINSMVQKMKENEEKINSSKVFPFLVSTVIEILDIDPDASEIDTRALTKGKKEKVRCAVIKTTTRQTYFLPSIGLVNPKDLYPGDLIGVHKDSYYIIEKLPVEYDSRVKSMEVDERPTEDYNDIG
;
A
#
# COMPACT_ATOMS: atom_id res chain seq x y z
N MET A 1 -37.47 13.67 20.08
CA MET A 1 -36.53 14.25 19.09
C MET A 1 -37.27 14.33 17.77
N ALA A 2 -38.07 15.38 17.63
CA ALA A 2 -38.97 15.60 16.50
C ALA A 2 -39.04 17.12 16.29
N SER A 3 -38.02 17.70 15.67
CA SER A 3 -37.97 19.11 15.33
C SER A 3 -36.70 19.41 14.53
N GLU A 4 -36.63 18.93 13.30
CA GLU A 4 -35.72 19.45 12.28
C GLU A 4 -36.33 19.14 10.90
N VAL A 5 -37.55 19.66 10.70
CA VAL A 5 -38.09 19.81 9.34
C VAL A 5 -37.40 21.05 8.80
N GLY A 6 -36.43 20.82 7.92
CA GLY A 6 -35.54 21.84 7.36
C GLY A 6 -36.31 23.07 6.87
N GLN A 7 -35.75 24.23 7.18
CA GLN A 7 -36.17 25.50 6.60
C GLN A 7 -36.20 25.35 5.08
N ILE A 8 -37.33 25.75 4.48
CA ILE A 8 -37.47 25.83 3.05
C ILE A 8 -36.57 26.99 2.63
N ASP A 9 -35.44 26.71 1.97
CA ASP A 9 -34.53 27.75 1.48
C ASP A 9 -35.31 28.81 0.70
N GLY A 10 -35.05 30.10 0.94
CA GLY A 10 -35.80 31.21 0.34
C GLY A 10 -35.87 31.17 -1.19
N GLU A 11 -34.85 30.60 -1.86
CA GLU A 11 -34.84 30.35 -3.31
C GLU A 11 -35.84 29.29 -3.76
N MET A 12 -36.16 28.31 -2.90
CA MET A 12 -37.15 27.28 -3.18
C MET A 12 -38.56 27.87 -3.16
N GLN A 13 -38.84 28.80 -2.24
CA GLN A 13 -40.13 29.51 -2.17
C GLN A 13 -40.39 30.39 -3.40
N GLU A 14 -39.36 31.09 -3.91
CA GLU A 14 -39.47 31.92 -5.12
C GLU A 14 -39.72 31.06 -6.37
N LYS A 15 -39.05 29.90 -6.48
CA LYS A 15 -39.31 28.91 -7.55
C LYS A 15 -40.68 28.24 -7.42
N LEU A 16 -41.21 28.08 -6.20
CA LEU A 16 -42.54 27.52 -5.94
C LEU A 16 -43.67 28.48 -6.34
N GLN A 17 -43.49 29.79 -6.22
CA GLN A 17 -44.49 30.79 -6.62
C GLN A 17 -44.67 30.89 -8.14
N GLY A 18 -43.66 30.50 -8.93
CA GLY A 18 -43.70 30.55 -10.41
C GLY A 18 -44.24 29.29 -11.10
N LEU A 19 -44.36 28.15 -10.40
CA LEU A 19 -44.78 26.87 -10.99
C LEU A 19 -46.23 26.51 -10.65
N LYS A 20 -46.91 25.81 -11.56
CA LYS A 20 -48.25 25.24 -11.29
C LYS A 20 -48.14 24.10 -10.27
N THR A 21 -49.17 23.94 -9.44
CA THR A 21 -49.26 22.88 -8.41
C THR A 21 -49.10 21.47 -8.97
N THR A 22 -49.48 21.24 -10.23
CA THR A 22 -49.28 19.96 -10.95
C THR A 22 -47.82 19.66 -11.23
N ASP A 23 -47.03 20.67 -11.57
CA ASP A 23 -45.63 20.52 -11.96
C ASP A 23 -44.75 20.26 -10.74
N ILE A 24 -45.11 20.86 -9.60
CA ILE A 24 -44.50 20.58 -8.29
C ILE A 24 -44.73 19.12 -7.90
N LEU A 25 -45.93 18.58 -8.13
CA LEU A 25 -46.29 17.20 -7.79
C LEU A 25 -45.56 16.19 -8.69
N ALA A 26 -45.41 16.49 -9.99
CA ALA A 26 -44.61 15.70 -10.91
C ALA A 26 -43.13 15.69 -10.53
N ARG A 27 -42.57 16.86 -10.17
CA ARG A 27 -41.17 16.98 -9.74
C ARG A 27 -40.89 16.29 -8.41
N ALA A 28 -41.80 16.39 -7.44
CA ALA A 28 -41.72 15.66 -6.19
C ALA A 28 -41.72 14.13 -6.40
N LYS A 29 -42.53 13.62 -7.35
CA LYS A 29 -42.51 12.20 -7.71
C LYS A 29 -41.18 11.79 -8.35
N MET A 30 -40.63 12.59 -9.26
CA MET A 30 -39.31 12.31 -9.86
C MET A 30 -38.19 12.30 -8.81
N LEU A 31 -38.18 13.27 -7.89
CA LEU A 31 -37.21 13.30 -6.80
C LEU A 31 -37.34 12.09 -5.87
N ASN A 32 -38.57 11.65 -5.57
CA ASN A 32 -38.78 10.43 -4.76
C ASN A 32 -38.26 9.17 -5.48
N THR A 33 -38.44 9.07 -6.80
CA THR A 33 -37.87 7.96 -7.57
C THR A 33 -36.35 8.00 -7.57
N GLU A 34 -35.75 9.19 -7.71
CA GLU A 34 -34.30 9.38 -7.68
C GLU A 34 -33.71 9.04 -6.31
N ILE A 35 -34.34 9.50 -5.21
CA ILE A 35 -33.95 9.14 -3.84
C ILE A 35 -34.00 7.63 -3.62
N THR A 36 -35.00 6.94 -4.19
CA THR A 36 -35.12 5.50 -4.06
C THR A 36 -33.99 4.77 -4.79
N ILE A 37 -33.64 5.21 -6.00
CA ILE A 37 -32.52 4.66 -6.77
C ILE A 37 -31.20 4.91 -6.03
N LEU A 38 -30.97 6.13 -5.55
CA LEU A 38 -29.77 6.48 -4.82
C LEU A 38 -29.61 5.67 -3.53
N LYS A 39 -30.70 5.37 -2.80
CA LYS A 39 -30.65 4.50 -1.62
C LYS A 39 -30.19 3.09 -1.98
N VAL A 40 -30.71 2.52 -3.06
CA VAL A 40 -30.28 1.19 -3.55
C VAL A 40 -28.81 1.19 -3.95
N ASP A 41 -28.34 2.25 -4.61
CA ASP A 41 -26.93 2.38 -4.96
C ASP A 41 -26.02 2.52 -3.74
N VAL A 42 -26.45 3.27 -2.71
CA VAL A 42 -25.71 3.36 -1.44
C VAL A 42 -25.61 1.98 -0.77
N GLU A 43 -26.70 1.22 -0.71
CA GLU A 43 -26.68 -0.14 -0.14
C GLU A 43 -25.79 -1.09 -0.94
N ARG A 44 -25.82 -1.01 -2.28
CA ARG A 44 -24.95 -1.80 -3.16
C ARG A 44 -23.48 -1.46 -2.92
N ILE A 45 -23.12 -0.18 -2.94
CA ILE A 45 -21.75 0.28 -2.71
C ILE A 45 -21.29 -0.14 -1.31
N GLN A 46 -22.15 -0.06 -0.31
CA GLN A 46 -21.81 -0.49 1.05
C GLN A 46 -21.50 -1.99 1.11
N SER A 47 -22.28 -2.82 0.40
CA SER A 47 -22.02 -4.26 0.29
C SER A 47 -20.69 -4.55 -0.42
N GLU A 48 -20.40 -3.82 -1.50
CA GLU A 48 -19.13 -3.92 -2.23
C GLU A 48 -17.93 -3.53 -1.36
N ILE A 49 -18.04 -2.45 -0.59
CA ILE A 49 -17.04 -2.01 0.39
C ILE A 49 -16.81 -3.12 1.42
N ASN A 50 -17.86 -3.66 2.02
CA ASN A 50 -17.75 -4.71 3.02
C ASN A 50 -17.06 -5.97 2.45
N SER A 51 -17.39 -6.36 1.21
CA SER A 51 -16.72 -7.47 0.53
C SER A 51 -15.24 -7.20 0.27
N MET A 52 -14.89 -5.96 -0.14
CA MET A 52 -13.50 -5.57 -0.35
C MET A 52 -12.70 -5.54 0.95
N VAL A 53 -13.28 -5.01 2.04
CA VAL A 53 -12.65 -4.98 3.37
C VAL A 53 -12.38 -6.40 3.87
N GLN A 54 -13.32 -7.33 3.67
CA GLN A 54 -13.10 -8.73 4.04
C GLN A 54 -11.94 -9.35 3.26
N LYS A 55 -11.87 -9.12 1.95
CA LYS A 55 -10.74 -9.58 1.12
C LYS A 55 -9.41 -8.95 1.54
N MET A 56 -9.41 -7.67 1.92
CA MET A 56 -8.22 -6.99 2.44
C MET A 56 -7.73 -7.67 3.72
N LYS A 57 -8.64 -7.95 4.66
CA LYS A 57 -8.32 -8.63 5.92
C LYS A 57 -7.74 -10.03 5.69
N GLU A 58 -8.37 -10.83 4.83
CA GLU A 58 -7.88 -12.17 4.47
C GLU A 58 -6.49 -12.12 3.82
N ASN A 59 -6.23 -11.12 2.98
CA ASN A 59 -4.91 -10.94 2.37
C ASN A 59 -3.86 -10.48 3.40
N GLU A 60 -4.24 -9.60 4.33
CA GLU A 60 -3.38 -9.15 5.41
C GLU A 60 -2.96 -10.31 6.32
N GLU A 61 -3.90 -11.21 6.65
CA GLU A 61 -3.62 -12.42 7.41
C GLU A 61 -2.62 -13.34 6.68
N LYS A 62 -2.77 -13.51 5.35
CA LYS A 62 -1.82 -14.28 4.52
C LYS A 62 -0.44 -13.64 4.41
N ILE A 63 -0.38 -12.31 4.35
CA ILE A 63 0.89 -11.57 4.37
C ILE A 63 1.55 -11.76 5.73
N ASN A 64 0.78 -11.65 6.82
CA ASN A 64 1.30 -11.81 8.17
C ASN A 64 1.81 -13.24 8.42
N SER A 65 1.12 -14.28 7.93
CA SER A 65 1.63 -15.65 7.98
C SER A 65 2.91 -15.83 7.19
N SER A 66 3.11 -15.06 6.12
CA SER A 66 4.33 -15.08 5.31
C SER A 66 5.49 -14.28 5.92
N LYS A 67 5.19 -13.31 6.80
CA LYS A 67 6.16 -12.52 7.57
C LYS A 67 6.66 -13.22 8.84
N VAL A 68 6.20 -14.44 9.11
CA VAL A 68 6.61 -15.17 10.31
C VAL A 68 8.11 -15.50 10.24
N PHE A 69 8.81 -15.26 11.35
CA PHE A 69 10.19 -15.69 11.51
C PHE A 69 10.28 -17.23 11.48
N PRO A 70 11.29 -17.85 10.86
CA PRO A 70 12.56 -17.26 10.42
C PRO A 70 12.62 -16.97 8.90
N PHE A 71 13.10 -15.79 8.54
CA PHE A 71 13.49 -15.47 7.16
C PHE A 71 15.02 -15.50 6.99
N LEU A 72 15.46 -15.71 5.75
CA LEU A 72 16.87 -15.72 5.38
C LEU A 72 17.34 -14.30 5.08
N VAL A 73 18.42 -13.88 5.72
CA VAL A 73 19.04 -12.60 5.40
C VAL A 73 19.80 -12.73 4.07
N SER A 74 19.61 -11.75 3.19
CA SER A 74 20.25 -11.70 1.88
C SER A 74 20.66 -10.27 1.55
N THR A 75 21.54 -10.11 0.56
CA THR A 75 21.97 -8.81 0.07
C THR A 75 21.53 -8.65 -1.39
N VAL A 76 21.03 -7.48 -1.74
CA VAL A 76 20.75 -7.13 -3.14
C VAL A 76 22.06 -6.87 -3.86
N ILE A 77 22.34 -7.57 -4.95
CA ILE A 77 23.52 -7.31 -5.78
C ILE A 77 23.20 -6.24 -6.81
N GLU A 78 22.16 -6.46 -7.60
CA GLU A 78 21.82 -5.62 -8.74
C GLU A 78 20.31 -5.59 -8.95
N ILE A 79 19.82 -4.46 -9.45
CA ILE A 79 18.44 -4.27 -9.86
C ILE A 79 18.47 -4.01 -11.35
N LEU A 80 17.75 -4.83 -12.09
CA LEU A 80 17.71 -4.82 -13.54
C LEU A 80 16.36 -4.29 -14.00
N ASP A 81 16.37 -3.23 -14.79
CA ASP A 81 15.16 -2.73 -15.45
C ASP A 81 15.05 -3.41 -16.82
N ILE A 82 14.16 -4.40 -16.95
CA ILE A 82 13.95 -5.16 -18.18
C ILE A 82 12.85 -4.49 -19.00
N ASP A 83 13.17 -4.12 -20.24
CA ASP A 83 12.18 -3.64 -21.21
C ASP A 83 11.40 -4.85 -21.77
N PRO A 84 10.05 -4.84 -21.67
CA PRO A 84 9.22 -5.99 -22.04
C PRO A 84 9.22 -6.30 -23.55
N ASP A 85 9.62 -5.34 -24.39
CA ASP A 85 9.66 -5.47 -25.85
C ASP A 85 11.04 -5.97 -26.38
N ALA A 86 12.09 -5.95 -25.55
CA ALA A 86 13.46 -6.27 -25.97
C ALA A 86 13.94 -7.68 -25.57
N SER A 87 13.15 -8.41 -24.79
CA SER A 87 13.54 -9.69 -24.20
C SER A 87 12.64 -10.81 -24.70
N GLU A 88 13.20 -11.86 -25.32
CA GLU A 88 12.47 -13.08 -25.77
C GLU A 88 11.97 -13.98 -24.62
N ILE A 89 12.24 -13.58 -23.37
CA ILE A 89 11.78 -14.27 -22.17
C ILE A 89 10.28 -13.95 -21.98
N ASP A 90 9.52 -14.87 -21.38
CA ASP A 90 8.08 -14.75 -21.04
C ASP A 90 7.72 -13.60 -20.06
N THR A 91 8.43 -12.46 -20.11
CA THR A 91 8.13 -11.23 -19.37
C THR A 91 6.78 -10.63 -19.76
N ARG A 92 6.24 -10.99 -20.92
CA ARG A 92 4.91 -10.53 -21.37
C ARG A 92 3.77 -11.04 -20.49
N ALA A 93 3.92 -12.19 -19.82
CA ALA A 93 2.93 -12.70 -18.88
C ALA A 93 2.92 -11.96 -17.53
N LEU A 94 4.06 -11.35 -17.18
CA LEU A 94 4.23 -10.59 -15.93
C LEU A 94 3.74 -9.15 -16.07
N THR A 95 3.90 -8.54 -17.25
CA THR A 95 3.30 -7.25 -17.56
C THR A 95 1.84 -7.44 -17.98
N LYS A 96 0.89 -7.08 -17.11
CA LYS A 96 -0.55 -6.94 -17.43
C LYS A 96 -0.81 -5.81 -18.46
N GLY A 97 -0.21 -5.88 -19.64
CA GLY A 97 -0.40 -4.91 -20.74
C GLY A 97 0.23 -3.53 -20.53
N LYS A 98 0.97 -3.29 -19.44
CA LYS A 98 1.72 -2.04 -19.23
C LYS A 98 3.12 -2.13 -19.84
N LYS A 99 3.48 -1.16 -20.67
CA LYS A 99 4.85 -0.92 -21.18
C LYS A 99 5.77 -0.29 -20.12
N GLU A 100 5.53 -0.59 -18.84
CA GLU A 100 6.41 -0.12 -17.78
C GLU A 100 7.57 -1.12 -17.65
N LYS A 101 8.77 -0.59 -17.46
CA LYS A 101 9.98 -1.40 -17.23
C LYS A 101 9.74 -2.31 -16.03
N VAL A 102 9.94 -3.61 -16.22
CA VAL A 102 9.83 -4.56 -15.12
C VAL A 102 11.13 -4.52 -14.36
N ARG A 103 11.07 -4.14 -13.08
CA ARG A 103 12.22 -4.20 -12.19
C ARG A 103 12.39 -5.62 -11.68
N CYS A 104 13.52 -6.23 -12.02
CA CYS A 104 13.96 -7.52 -11.52
C CYS A 104 15.10 -7.30 -10.52
N ALA A 105 15.29 -8.22 -9.59
CA ALA A 105 16.36 -8.13 -8.59
C ALA A 105 17.23 -9.39 -8.63
N VAL A 106 18.54 -9.20 -8.55
CA VAL A 106 19.50 -10.27 -8.30
C VAL A 106 19.89 -10.21 -6.82
N ILE A 107 19.62 -11.28 -6.09
CA ILE A 107 19.92 -11.38 -4.66
C ILE A 107 21.02 -12.39 -4.42
N LYS A 108 21.84 -12.12 -3.41
CA LYS A 108 22.82 -13.05 -2.86
C LYS A 108 22.37 -13.48 -1.48
N THR A 109 22.10 -14.76 -1.30
CA THR A 109 21.75 -15.31 0.00
C THR A 109 22.98 -15.45 0.88
N THR A 110 22.76 -15.50 2.20
CA THR A 110 23.82 -15.84 3.16
C THR A 110 24.43 -17.23 2.88
N THR A 111 23.69 -18.13 2.24
CA THR A 111 24.19 -19.44 1.75
C THR A 111 25.11 -19.33 0.52
N ARG A 112 25.52 -18.11 0.14
CA ARG A 112 26.39 -17.79 -1.02
C ARG A 112 25.79 -18.21 -2.38
N GLN A 113 24.48 -18.39 -2.45
CA GLN A 113 23.77 -18.67 -3.69
C GLN A 113 23.21 -17.36 -4.25
N THR A 114 23.18 -17.23 -5.57
CA THR A 114 22.63 -16.07 -6.26
C THR A 114 21.33 -16.47 -6.94
N TYR A 115 20.25 -15.77 -6.61
CA TYR A 115 18.93 -15.98 -7.19
C TYR A 115 18.51 -14.77 -8.01
N PHE A 116 17.92 -15.03 -9.18
CA PHE A 116 17.28 -14.03 -10.00
C PHE A 116 15.77 -14.00 -9.71
N LEU A 117 15.27 -12.85 -9.26
CA LEU A 117 13.85 -12.62 -9.00
C LEU A 117 13.25 -11.79 -10.15
N PRO A 118 12.36 -12.38 -10.97
CA PRO A 118 11.67 -11.63 -12.02
C PRO A 118 10.61 -10.67 -11.45
N SER A 119 10.00 -11.03 -10.32
CA SER A 119 9.08 -10.17 -9.57
C SER A 119 9.66 -9.88 -8.20
N ILE A 120 9.78 -8.59 -7.89
CA ILE A 120 10.14 -8.10 -6.56
C ILE A 120 8.93 -8.39 -5.63
N GLY A 121 9.21 -8.79 -4.39
CA GLY A 121 8.19 -9.27 -3.43
C GLY A 121 7.33 -8.16 -2.84
N LEU A 122 7.27 -8.06 -1.51
CA LEU A 122 6.39 -7.12 -0.80
C LEU A 122 6.95 -5.69 -0.71
N VAL A 123 8.23 -5.49 -1.03
CA VAL A 123 8.92 -4.19 -0.93
C VAL A 123 8.85 -3.45 -2.27
N ASN A 124 8.72 -2.13 -2.22
CA ASN A 124 8.73 -1.32 -3.43
C ASN A 124 10.09 -1.38 -4.14
N PRO A 125 10.11 -1.53 -5.46
CA PRO A 125 11.35 -1.66 -6.24
C PRO A 125 12.11 -0.33 -6.41
N LYS A 126 11.59 0.77 -5.86
CA LYS A 126 12.25 2.09 -5.85
C LYS A 126 13.07 2.34 -4.59
N ASP A 127 12.76 1.63 -3.51
CA ASP A 127 13.40 1.80 -2.20
C ASP A 127 14.58 0.84 -2.00
N LEU A 128 14.76 -0.07 -2.96
CA LEU A 128 15.84 -1.04 -3.02
C LEU A 128 17.00 -0.46 -3.82
N TYR A 129 18.20 -0.57 -3.26
CA TYR A 129 19.46 -0.23 -3.89
C TYR A 129 20.44 -1.40 -3.80
N PRO A 130 21.41 -1.50 -4.73
CA PRO A 130 22.52 -2.43 -4.62
C PRO A 130 23.24 -2.30 -3.26
N GLY A 131 23.48 -3.44 -2.60
CA GLY A 131 24.13 -3.50 -1.28
C GLY A 131 23.17 -3.47 -0.10
N ASP A 132 21.88 -3.23 -0.31
CA ASP A 132 20.89 -3.26 0.77
C ASP A 132 20.75 -4.66 1.38
N LEU A 133 20.59 -4.69 2.71
CA LEU A 133 20.27 -5.89 3.47
C LEU A 133 18.75 -6.12 3.42
N ILE A 134 18.34 -7.34 3.09
CA ILE A 134 16.94 -7.69 2.91
C ILE A 134 16.60 -9.02 3.61
N GLY A 135 15.38 -9.09 4.13
CA GLY A 135 14.76 -10.32 4.62
C GLY A 135 14.07 -11.05 3.47
N VAL A 136 14.45 -12.31 3.27
CA VAL A 136 13.98 -13.14 2.15
C VAL A 136 13.32 -14.42 2.67
N HIS A 137 12.21 -14.84 2.07
CA HIS A 137 11.57 -16.10 2.44
C HIS A 137 12.47 -17.30 2.11
N LYS A 138 12.58 -18.28 3.01
CA LYS A 138 13.55 -19.38 2.89
C LYS A 138 13.31 -20.29 1.67
N ASP A 139 12.04 -20.59 1.36
CA ASP A 139 11.71 -21.57 0.31
C ASP A 139 11.48 -20.92 -1.06
N SER A 140 10.91 -19.70 -1.06
CA SER A 140 10.46 -19.02 -2.28
C SER A 140 11.37 -17.87 -2.70
N TYR A 141 12.31 -17.48 -1.84
CA TYR A 141 13.27 -16.40 -2.06
C TYR A 141 12.68 -15.02 -2.37
N TYR A 142 11.38 -14.78 -2.13
CA TYR A 142 10.77 -13.45 -2.25
C TYR A 142 11.25 -12.50 -1.15
N ILE A 143 11.42 -11.23 -1.51
CA ILE A 143 11.77 -10.15 -0.59
C ILE A 143 10.55 -9.81 0.28
N ILE A 144 10.69 -10.00 1.59
CA ILE A 144 9.65 -9.73 2.59
C ILE A 144 9.77 -8.29 3.08
N GLU A 145 10.96 -7.90 3.52
CA GLU A 145 11.23 -6.59 4.09
C GLU A 145 12.68 -6.16 3.84
N LYS A 146 12.90 -4.84 3.90
CA LYS A 146 14.23 -4.24 3.91
C LYS A 146 14.70 -4.16 5.35
N LEU A 147 15.87 -4.73 5.63
CA LEU A 147 16.47 -4.68 6.96
C LEU A 147 17.32 -3.42 7.07
N PRO A 148 17.44 -2.82 8.28
CA PRO A 148 18.40 -1.77 8.50
C PRO A 148 19.82 -2.28 8.24
N VAL A 149 20.69 -1.38 7.79
CA VAL A 149 22.10 -1.71 7.61
C VAL A 149 22.70 -2.09 8.98
N GLU A 150 23.35 -3.25 9.03
CA GLU A 150 24.02 -3.71 10.22
C GLU A 150 25.52 -3.37 10.15
N TYR A 151 26.03 -2.74 11.20
CA TYR A 151 27.46 -2.50 11.38
C TYR A 151 28.13 -3.62 12.17
N ASP A 152 29.41 -3.82 11.93
CA ASP A 152 30.25 -4.75 12.69
C ASP A 152 30.21 -4.44 14.18
N SER A 153 30.28 -5.48 15.02
CA SER A 153 30.23 -5.33 16.48
C SER A 153 31.33 -4.41 17.01
N ARG A 154 32.49 -4.36 16.36
CA ARG A 154 33.58 -3.46 16.75
C ARG A 154 33.22 -1.99 16.55
N VAL A 155 32.46 -1.67 15.51
CA VAL A 155 31.98 -0.30 15.25
C VAL A 155 30.87 0.05 16.24
N LYS A 156 29.97 -0.89 16.53
CA LYS A 156 28.94 -0.71 17.57
C LYS A 156 29.57 -0.47 18.94
N SER A 157 30.66 -1.16 19.29
CA SER A 157 31.39 -0.93 20.54
C SER A 157 32.18 0.38 20.60
N MET A 158 32.29 1.11 19.49
CA MET A 158 32.85 2.46 19.46
C MET A 158 31.77 3.54 19.59
N GLU A 159 30.50 3.15 19.67
CA GLU A 159 29.42 4.09 19.93
C GLU A 159 29.59 4.66 21.35
N VAL A 160 29.43 5.98 21.46
CA VAL A 160 29.57 6.67 22.75
C VAL A 160 28.29 6.42 23.54
N ASP A 161 28.34 5.44 24.44
CA ASP A 161 27.20 5.07 25.28
C ASP A 161 26.80 6.20 26.24
N GLU A 162 27.79 6.83 26.90
CA GLU A 162 27.58 7.85 27.91
C GLU A 162 28.45 9.08 27.69
N ARG A 163 27.89 10.26 27.98
CA ARG A 163 28.67 11.49 28.02
C ARG A 163 29.48 11.50 29.32
N PRO A 164 30.76 11.93 29.29
CA PRO A 164 31.57 12.00 30.49
C PRO A 164 30.91 12.95 31.51
N THR A 165 30.93 12.55 32.78
CA THR A 165 30.36 13.33 33.90
C THR A 165 31.39 14.19 34.61
N GLU A 166 32.65 14.13 34.20
CA GLU A 166 33.75 14.89 34.83
C GLU A 166 33.78 16.33 34.31
N ASP A 167 33.84 17.29 35.24
CA ASP A 167 34.00 18.70 34.94
C ASP A 167 35.50 19.09 34.99
N TYR A 168 35.87 20.18 34.32
CA TYR A 168 37.27 20.64 34.26
C TYR A 168 37.89 20.98 35.62
N ASN A 169 37.06 21.21 36.66
CA ASN A 169 37.54 21.44 38.03
C ASN A 169 38.00 20.15 38.73
N ASP A 170 37.61 18.98 38.21
CA ASP A 170 37.98 17.67 38.74
C ASP A 170 39.31 17.16 38.17
N ILE A 171 39.89 17.90 37.21
CA ILE A 171 41.15 17.58 36.56
C ILE A 171 42.21 18.58 37.05
N GLY A 172 43.11 18.10 37.92
CA GLY A 172 44.19 18.88 38.55
C GLY A 172 45.44 19.08 37.70
#